data_AF-W9GCP7-F1
#
_entry.id   AF-W9GCP7-F1
#
_cell.length_a   1.000
_cell.length_b   1.000
_cell.length_c   1.000
_cell.angle_alpha   90.00
_cell.angle_beta   90.00
_cell.angle_gamma   90.00
#
_symmetry.space_group_name_H-M   'P 1'
#
loop_
_entity.id
_entity.type
_entity.pdbx_description
1 polymer ?
#
loop_
_entity_poly.entity_id
_entity_poly.type
_entity_poly.pdbx_seq_one_letter_code
_entity_poly.pdbx_strand_id
1 'polypeptide(L)'
;GGWLTTSYSWRWAFGINLPIGLLVVVGVLMFITESRASREQAVDAVGAVLSAITFAALAFALIEGRTYGWWTSITPLEVGSWRWSWSLSPAPVALTVSVLVGAALVARIRRRTRTGRPTILRFDLFRIPSFRNGNLAAMIVSLGEFGIVLSLPLWLQNVRGYTAFQTGLILLALAGGSFLASGLSAGLSARLAPATMVRIGITAEIVGVAGLGFVIGPDTSWALVVAPLLVYGFGVGLATAQLTGVVLVDVPVQRSGEGSGVQSTARQIGSALGIAILGTVLFTSVGSRLDASLGDAGVPAAARTAVVDAVVTSAGGAIPQLAKDPRAAAAVRPAEQAFSDGTRYAAFTAAGFLVLGLAASFSLGSGARREEESELAADVSGARAGAAVGDGATGSS
;
A
#
# COMPACT_ATOMS: atom_id res chain seq x y z
N GLY A 1 -7.02 21.11 1.63
CA GLY A 1 -7.24 20.34 0.38
C GLY A 1 -8.65 20.50 -0.16
N GLY A 2 -9.64 19.83 0.43
CA GLY A 2 -11.03 19.80 -0.07
C GLY A 2 -11.66 21.18 -0.26
N TRP A 3 -11.57 22.07 0.74
CA TRP A 3 -12.10 23.44 0.64
C TRP A 3 -11.50 24.23 -0.53
N LEU A 4 -10.18 24.18 -0.71
CA LEU A 4 -9.50 24.84 -1.83
C LEU A 4 -9.95 24.29 -3.20
N THR A 5 -10.19 22.99 -3.27
CA THR A 5 -10.65 22.32 -4.50
C THR A 5 -12.09 22.68 -4.83
N THR A 6 -12.95 22.81 -3.82
CA THR A 6 -14.37 23.17 -3.99
C THR A 6 -14.57 24.66 -4.27
N SER A 7 -13.83 25.54 -3.59
CA SER A 7 -14.07 27.00 -3.63
C SER A 7 -13.20 27.75 -4.62
N TYR A 8 -12.03 27.23 -5.01
CA TYR A 8 -11.10 27.93 -5.91
C TYR A 8 -10.74 27.07 -7.11
N SER A 9 -9.80 26.14 -6.92
CA SER A 9 -9.29 25.27 -7.97
C SER A 9 -8.56 24.11 -7.33
N TRP A 10 -8.66 22.93 -7.92
CA TRP A 10 -7.90 21.76 -7.53
C TRP A 10 -6.38 22.03 -7.52
N ARG A 11 -5.86 22.98 -8.31
CA ARG A 11 -4.43 23.36 -8.36
C ARG A 11 -3.90 23.83 -7.01
N TRP A 12 -4.74 24.47 -6.19
CA TRP A 12 -4.37 24.95 -4.86
C TRP A 12 -4.12 23.81 -3.85
N ALA A 13 -4.62 22.60 -4.12
CA ALA A 13 -4.25 21.42 -3.33
C ALA A 13 -2.74 21.12 -3.41
N PHE A 14 -2.06 21.54 -4.47
CA PHE A 14 -0.60 21.47 -4.61
C PHE A 14 0.07 22.76 -4.12
N GLY A 15 -0.50 23.91 -4.48
CA GLY A 15 0.03 25.23 -4.12
C GLY A 15 0.22 25.43 -2.61
N ILE A 16 -0.68 24.88 -1.78
CA ILE A 16 -0.58 24.97 -0.32
C ILE A 16 0.65 24.25 0.26
N ASN A 17 1.19 23.23 -0.42
CA ASN A 17 2.38 22.52 0.04
C ASN A 17 3.66 23.33 -0.21
N LEU A 18 3.65 24.28 -1.14
CA LEU A 18 4.81 25.09 -1.50
C LEU A 18 5.31 25.96 -0.33
N PRO A 19 4.48 26.78 0.35
CA PRO A 19 4.94 27.55 1.50
C PRO A 19 5.33 26.66 2.69
N ILE A 20 4.61 25.56 2.92
CA ILE A 20 4.94 24.59 3.98
C ILE A 20 6.30 23.95 3.70
N GLY A 21 6.55 23.54 2.46
CA GLY A 21 7.83 22.98 2.03
C GLY A 21 8.98 23.99 2.20
N LEU A 22 8.75 25.26 1.85
CA LEU A 22 9.73 26.32 2.09
C LEU A 22 10.04 26.50 3.58
N LEU A 23 9.02 26.52 4.44
CA LEU A 23 9.20 26.61 5.89
C LEU A 23 10.00 25.42 6.45
N VAL A 24 9.73 24.21 5.96
CA VAL A 24 10.47 23.00 6.35
C VAL A 24 11.93 23.10 5.90
N VAL A 25 12.20 23.50 4.65
CA VAL A 25 13.58 23.69 4.14
C VAL A 25 14.33 24.72 4.97
N VAL A 26 13.71 25.86 5.24
CA VAL A 26 14.28 26.91 6.09
C VAL A 26 14.55 26.38 7.50
N GLY A 27 13.61 25.64 8.10
CA GLY A 27 13.79 25.02 9.40
C GLY A 27 14.94 24.01 9.44
N VAL A 28 15.07 23.15 8.42
CA VAL A 28 16.19 22.21 8.30
C VAL A 28 17.52 22.96 8.22
N LEU A 29 17.62 23.98 7.37
CA LEU A 29 18.85 24.76 7.19
C LEU A 29 19.25 25.53 8.46
N MET A 30 18.29 25.95 9.29
CA MET A 30 18.57 26.71 10.51
C MET A 30 18.84 25.82 11.73
N PHE A 31 18.17 24.66 11.85
CA PHE A 31 18.15 23.90 13.10
C PHE A 31 18.80 22.52 13.02
N ILE A 32 18.99 21.94 11.84
CA ILE A 32 19.57 20.60 11.70
C ILE A 32 21.07 20.73 11.42
N THR A 33 21.88 20.28 12.37
CA THR A 33 23.34 20.16 12.18
C THR A 33 23.65 18.97 11.29
N GLU A 34 24.56 19.14 10.33
CA GLU A 34 24.93 18.08 9.39
C GLU A 34 25.57 16.88 10.11
N SER A 35 24.90 15.72 10.07
CA SER A 35 25.46 14.46 10.58
C SER A 35 26.42 13.89 9.54
N ARG A 36 27.72 14.21 9.66
CA ARG A 36 28.75 13.63 8.79
C ARG A 36 28.89 12.13 9.05
N ALA A 37 28.60 11.31 8.03
CA ALA A 37 29.03 9.92 8.03
C ALA A 37 30.57 9.85 8.01
N SER A 38 31.17 8.96 8.80
CA SER A 38 32.62 8.81 8.93
C SER A 38 33.33 8.29 7.67
N ARG A 39 32.59 7.97 6.60
CA ARG A 39 33.09 7.57 5.28
C ARG A 39 32.15 8.05 4.17
N GLU A 40 32.72 8.66 3.13
CA GLU A 40 32.05 8.87 1.85
C GLU A 40 31.77 7.50 1.20
N GLN A 41 30.55 6.99 1.37
CA GLN A 41 30.10 5.85 0.57
C GLN A 41 29.58 6.37 -0.77
N ALA A 42 30.25 5.98 -1.86
CA ALA A 42 29.82 6.31 -3.21
C ALA A 42 28.40 5.75 -3.47
N VAL A 43 27.46 6.64 -3.80
CA VAL A 43 26.08 6.29 -4.11
C VAL A 43 26.02 5.48 -5.41
N ASP A 44 25.34 4.32 -5.41
CA ASP A 44 25.09 3.54 -6.65
C ASP A 44 23.97 4.19 -7.47
N ALA A 45 24.27 5.35 -8.07
CA ALA A 45 23.31 6.15 -8.85
C ALA A 45 22.68 5.34 -10.00
N VAL A 46 23.47 4.51 -10.68
CA VAL A 46 22.95 3.65 -11.75
C VAL A 46 22.01 2.58 -11.18
N GLY A 47 22.33 1.99 -10.02
CA GLY A 47 21.42 1.08 -9.32
C GLY A 47 20.10 1.77 -8.94
N ALA A 48 20.16 3.03 -8.50
CA ALA A 48 18.99 3.84 -8.20
C ALA A 48 18.11 4.08 -9.44
N VAL A 49 18.71 4.49 -10.56
CA VAL A 49 17.99 4.72 -11.82
C VAL A 49 17.36 3.42 -12.34
N LEU A 50 18.09 2.31 -12.34
CA LEU A 50 17.56 1.01 -12.75
C LEU A 50 16.40 0.57 -11.85
N SER A 51 16.50 0.81 -10.53
CA SER A 51 15.42 0.51 -9.58
C SER A 51 14.18 1.38 -9.86
N ALA A 52 14.37 2.69 -10.04
CA ALA A 52 13.29 3.62 -10.36
C ALA A 52 12.55 3.20 -11.64
N ILE A 53 13.27 2.88 -12.72
CA ILE A 53 12.67 2.42 -13.97
C ILE A 53 11.93 1.08 -13.78
N THR A 54 12.54 0.12 -13.07
CA THR A 54 11.94 -1.21 -12.84
C THR A 54 10.59 -1.09 -12.13
N PHE A 55 10.54 -0.36 -11.02
CA PHE A 55 9.34 -0.24 -10.20
C PHE A 55 8.32 0.73 -10.78
N ALA A 56 8.74 1.81 -11.46
CA ALA A 56 7.82 2.71 -12.16
C ALA A 56 7.13 1.99 -13.32
N ALA A 57 7.87 1.23 -14.13
CA ALA A 57 7.30 0.46 -15.23
C ALA A 57 6.36 -0.66 -14.71
N LEU A 58 6.73 -1.31 -13.61
CA LEU A 58 5.87 -2.31 -12.95
C LEU A 58 4.56 -1.67 -12.46
N ALA A 59 4.65 -0.60 -11.68
CA ALA A 59 3.50 0.10 -11.13
C ALA A 59 2.60 0.66 -12.23
N PHE A 60 3.18 1.27 -13.26
CA PHE A 60 2.45 1.77 -14.43
C PHE A 60 1.66 0.64 -15.11
N ALA A 61 2.31 -0.48 -15.43
CA ALA A 61 1.61 -1.57 -16.11
C ALA A 61 0.46 -2.15 -15.29
N LEU A 62 0.65 -2.31 -13.97
CA LEU A 62 -0.36 -2.86 -13.08
C LEU A 62 -1.55 -1.93 -12.89
N ILE A 63 -1.30 -0.62 -12.74
CA ILE A 63 -2.33 0.37 -12.47
C ILE A 63 -3.05 0.78 -13.77
N GLU A 64 -2.28 1.13 -14.80
CA GLU A 64 -2.82 1.68 -16.04
C GLU A 64 -3.18 0.61 -17.08
N GLY A 65 -2.84 -0.66 -16.85
CA GLY A 65 -3.26 -1.78 -17.70
C GLY A 65 -4.78 -1.90 -17.83
N ARG A 66 -5.54 -1.45 -16.81
CA ARG A 66 -7.00 -1.33 -16.92
C ARG A 66 -7.43 -0.18 -17.82
N THR A 67 -6.78 0.98 -17.72
CA THR A 67 -7.14 2.21 -18.44
C THR A 67 -6.82 2.10 -19.94
N TYR A 68 -5.63 1.60 -20.26
CA TYR A 68 -5.15 1.49 -21.64
C TYR A 68 -5.45 0.12 -22.27
N GLY A 69 -5.94 -0.84 -21.49
CA GLY A 69 -6.14 -2.23 -21.90
C GLY A 69 -4.89 -3.09 -21.67
N TRP A 70 -5.06 -4.39 -21.48
CA TRP A 70 -3.93 -5.27 -21.18
C TRP A 70 -3.16 -5.72 -22.43
N TRP A 71 -3.79 -5.79 -23.59
CA TRP A 71 -3.16 -6.31 -24.81
C TRP A 71 -3.41 -5.38 -25.99
N THR A 72 -4.68 -5.07 -26.25
CA THR A 72 -5.07 -4.08 -27.25
C THR A 72 -5.25 -2.73 -26.59
N SER A 73 -4.69 -1.68 -27.21
CA SER A 73 -4.87 -0.30 -26.77
C SER A 73 -6.34 0.10 -26.90
N ILE A 74 -7.01 0.35 -25.76
CA ILE A 74 -8.42 0.82 -25.69
C ILE A 74 -8.45 2.36 -25.70
N THR A 75 -7.49 2.96 -24.99
CA THR A 75 -7.32 4.41 -24.92
C THR A 75 -5.90 4.72 -25.39
N PRO A 76 -5.68 5.64 -26.34
CA PRO A 76 -4.33 6.03 -26.72
C PRO A 76 -3.67 6.80 -25.57
N LEU A 77 -2.49 6.35 -25.12
CA LEU A 77 -1.65 7.11 -24.20
C LEU A 77 -1.12 8.36 -24.92
N GLU A 78 -1.38 9.54 -24.36
CA GLU A 78 -0.91 10.82 -24.90
C GLU A 78 0.08 11.47 -23.93
N VAL A 79 1.24 11.88 -24.42
CA VAL A 79 2.27 12.60 -23.67
C VAL A 79 2.66 13.84 -24.48
N GLY A 80 2.08 14.98 -24.13
CA GLY A 80 2.25 16.22 -24.91
C GLY A 80 1.66 16.08 -26.31
N SER A 81 2.47 16.28 -27.35
CA SER A 81 2.08 16.05 -28.75
C SER A 81 2.26 14.61 -29.22
N TRP A 82 2.92 13.76 -28.43
CA TRP A 82 3.16 12.36 -28.78
C TRP A 82 1.99 11.49 -28.36
N ARG A 83 1.60 10.57 -29.23
CA ARG A 83 0.51 9.63 -29.02
C ARG A 83 0.98 8.21 -29.27
N TRP A 84 0.57 7.30 -28.40
CA TRP A 84 0.78 5.88 -28.56
C TRP A 84 0.03 5.37 -29.80
N SER A 85 0.78 5.10 -30.87
CA SER A 85 0.23 4.74 -32.17
C SER A 85 0.15 3.23 -32.42
N TRP A 86 0.67 2.42 -31.51
CA TRP A 86 0.67 0.96 -31.65
C TRP A 86 -0.64 0.36 -31.17
N SER A 87 -1.06 -0.72 -31.84
CA SER A 87 -2.23 -1.52 -31.43
C SER A 87 -2.00 -2.26 -30.12
N LEU A 88 -0.76 -2.66 -29.85
CA LEU A 88 -0.35 -3.24 -28.57
C LEU A 88 -0.42 -2.17 -27.48
N SER A 89 -1.08 -2.47 -26.36
CA SER A 89 -1.16 -1.57 -25.21
C SER A 89 0.23 -1.18 -24.65
N PRO A 90 0.36 0.02 -24.05
CA PRO A 90 1.53 0.38 -23.25
C PRO A 90 1.84 -0.59 -22.09
N ALA A 91 0.85 -1.30 -21.55
CA ALA A 91 1.03 -2.10 -20.33
C ALA A 91 1.97 -3.31 -20.50
N PRO A 92 1.83 -4.19 -21.53
CA PRO A 92 2.81 -5.25 -21.80
C PRO A 92 4.21 -4.74 -22.08
N VAL A 93 4.33 -3.58 -22.74
CA VAL A 93 5.63 -2.96 -23.01
C VAL A 93 6.28 -2.54 -21.70
N ALA A 94 5.52 -1.90 -20.80
CA ALA A 94 6.00 -1.52 -19.48
C ALA A 94 6.36 -2.74 -18.61
N LEU A 95 5.60 -3.84 -18.65
CA LEU A 95 5.99 -5.10 -17.99
C LEU A 95 7.29 -5.65 -18.55
N THR A 96 7.45 -5.65 -19.87
CA THR A 96 8.67 -6.13 -20.53
C THR A 96 9.87 -5.28 -20.12
N VAL A 97 9.73 -3.95 -20.10
CA VAL A 97 10.75 -3.02 -19.59
C VAL A 97 11.08 -3.33 -18.13
N SER A 98 10.07 -3.52 -17.28
CA SER A 98 10.27 -3.85 -15.87
C SER A 98 11.07 -5.14 -15.69
N VAL A 99 10.74 -6.20 -16.44
CA VAL A 99 11.45 -7.49 -16.39
C VAL A 99 12.89 -7.36 -16.87
N LEU A 100 13.12 -6.71 -18.02
CA LEU A 100 14.46 -6.57 -18.61
C LEU A 100 15.37 -5.68 -17.77
N VAL A 101 14.87 -4.52 -17.34
CA VAL A 101 15.62 -3.57 -16.50
C VAL A 101 15.82 -4.14 -15.09
N GLY A 102 14.82 -4.84 -14.56
CA GLY A 102 14.92 -5.57 -13.29
C GLY A 102 15.97 -6.67 -13.34
N ALA A 103 16.05 -7.44 -14.44
CA ALA A 103 17.10 -8.43 -14.65
C ALA A 103 18.50 -7.78 -14.70
N ALA A 104 18.62 -6.63 -15.38
CA ALA A 104 19.85 -5.85 -15.42
C ALA A 104 20.24 -5.31 -14.03
N LEU A 105 19.28 -4.84 -13.24
CA LEU A 105 19.46 -4.42 -11.85
C LEU A 105 19.98 -5.58 -10.98
N VAL A 106 19.33 -6.74 -11.04
CA VAL A 106 19.75 -7.94 -10.29
C VAL A 106 21.16 -8.36 -10.70
N ALA A 107 21.47 -8.38 -11.99
CA ALA A 107 22.81 -8.70 -12.49
C ALA A 107 23.86 -7.70 -12.00
N ARG A 108 23.54 -6.40 -11.99
CA ARG A 108 24.41 -5.34 -11.49
C ARG A 108 24.67 -5.48 -9.99
N ILE A 109 23.62 -5.68 -9.19
CA ILE A 109 23.74 -5.87 -7.75
C ILE A 109 24.65 -7.07 -7.48
N ARG A 110 24.37 -8.23 -8.11
CA ARG A 110 25.22 -9.44 -7.95
C ARG A 110 26.69 -9.19 -8.30
N ARG A 111 26.98 -8.46 -9.38
CA ARG A 111 28.36 -8.10 -9.77
C ARG A 111 29.02 -7.16 -8.76
N ARG A 112 28.32 -6.14 -8.27
CA ARG A 112 28.86 -5.18 -7.28
C ARG A 112 29.07 -5.82 -5.91
N THR A 113 28.13 -6.65 -5.45
CA THR A 113 28.29 -7.41 -4.20
C THR A 113 29.50 -8.35 -4.26
N ARG A 114 29.74 -9.04 -5.38
CA ARG A 114 30.94 -9.88 -5.58
C ARG A 114 32.26 -9.10 -5.56
N THR A 115 32.22 -7.82 -5.92
CA THR A 115 33.41 -6.95 -5.99
C THR A 115 33.57 -6.07 -4.73
N GLY A 116 32.79 -6.33 -3.68
CA GLY A 116 32.86 -5.59 -2.41
C GLY A 116 32.45 -4.12 -2.52
N ARG A 117 31.76 -3.73 -3.60
CA ARG A 117 31.33 -2.34 -3.85
C ARG A 117 29.99 -2.05 -3.18
N PRO A 118 29.73 -0.81 -2.74
CA PRO A 118 28.43 -0.41 -2.23
C PRO A 118 27.35 -0.57 -3.31
N THR A 119 26.17 -1.02 -2.86
CA THR A 119 24.99 -1.31 -3.69
C THR A 119 23.76 -0.74 -3.02
N ILE A 120 22.77 -0.32 -3.82
CA ILE A 120 21.50 0.19 -3.30
C ILE A 120 20.69 -0.85 -2.50
N LEU A 121 20.89 -2.13 -2.80
CA LEU A 121 20.21 -3.24 -2.16
C LEU A 121 21.17 -4.42 -2.09
N ARG A 122 21.33 -5.01 -0.92
CA ARG A 122 22.05 -6.28 -0.76
C ARG A 122 21.09 -7.42 -0.49
N PHE A 123 21.16 -8.44 -1.32
CA PHE A 123 20.31 -9.63 -1.20
C PHE A 123 20.60 -10.48 0.05
N ASP A 124 21.74 -10.25 0.72
CA ASP A 124 22.09 -10.95 1.97
C ASP A 124 21.14 -10.59 3.13
N LEU A 125 20.55 -9.39 3.13
CA LEU A 125 19.52 -8.99 4.12
C LEU A 125 18.29 -9.91 4.07
N PHE A 126 17.92 -10.45 2.91
CA PHE A 126 16.80 -11.40 2.80
C PHE A 126 17.10 -12.80 3.38
N ARG A 127 18.34 -13.05 3.82
CA ARG A 127 18.67 -14.25 4.60
C ARG A 127 18.19 -14.10 6.05
N ILE A 128 18.01 -12.87 6.53
CA ILE A 128 17.51 -12.56 7.86
C ILE A 128 15.99 -12.81 7.87
N PRO A 129 15.47 -13.73 8.71
CA PRO A 129 14.05 -14.08 8.71
C PRO A 129 13.13 -12.90 9.01
N SER A 130 13.46 -12.07 10.00
CA SER A 130 12.67 -10.87 10.36
C SER A 130 12.58 -9.88 9.20
N PHE A 131 13.70 -9.64 8.51
CA PHE A 131 13.73 -8.78 7.34
C PHE A 131 12.91 -9.35 6.18
N ARG A 132 13.14 -10.61 5.80
CA ARG A 132 12.42 -11.24 4.67
C ARG A 132 10.92 -11.33 4.92
N ASN A 133 10.55 -11.92 6.06
CA ASN A 133 9.15 -12.13 6.40
C ASN A 133 8.45 -10.80 6.69
N GLY A 134 9.16 -9.84 7.27
CA GLY A 134 8.62 -8.52 7.58
C GLY A 134 8.40 -7.67 6.34
N ASN A 135 9.30 -7.71 5.36
CA ASN A 135 9.07 -7.07 4.06
C ASN A 135 7.87 -7.70 3.33
N LEU A 136 7.71 -9.02 3.38
CA LEU A 136 6.55 -9.70 2.80
C LEU A 136 5.25 -9.30 3.51
N ALA A 137 5.25 -9.29 4.85
CA ALA A 137 4.09 -8.85 5.63
C ALA A 137 3.75 -7.39 5.34
N ALA A 138 4.74 -6.49 5.30
CA ALA A 138 4.56 -5.08 4.98
C ALA A 138 3.96 -4.88 3.58
N MET A 139 4.43 -5.64 2.58
CA MET A 139 3.88 -5.59 1.23
C MET A 139 2.41 -6.06 1.19
N ILE A 140 2.06 -7.14 1.89
CA ILE A 140 0.68 -7.66 1.94
C ILE A 140 -0.25 -6.70 2.69
N VAL A 141 0.20 -6.16 3.82
CA VAL A 141 -0.57 -5.17 4.59
C VAL A 141 -0.85 -3.94 3.73
N SER A 142 0.17 -3.37 3.10
CA SER A 142 -0.01 -2.16 2.28
C SER A 142 -0.78 -2.37 0.98
N LEU A 143 -0.85 -3.61 0.49
CA LEU A 143 -1.78 -4.02 -0.57
C LEU A 143 -3.23 -3.87 -0.10
N GLY A 144 -3.57 -4.33 1.11
CA GLY A 144 -4.89 -4.13 1.69
C GLY A 144 -5.19 -2.67 2.04
N GLU A 145 -4.20 -1.92 2.57
CA GLU A 145 -4.42 -0.56 3.09
C GLU A 145 -4.85 0.46 2.03
N PHE A 146 -4.25 0.42 0.84
CA PHE A 146 -4.34 1.55 -0.10
C PHE A 146 -5.53 1.48 -1.06
N GLY A 147 -6.17 0.33 -1.26
CA GLY A 147 -7.28 0.26 -2.23
C GLY A 147 -8.59 0.85 -1.71
N ILE A 148 -8.87 0.81 -0.40
CA ILE A 148 -10.06 1.49 0.17
C ILE A 148 -9.94 3.02 0.06
N VAL A 149 -8.71 3.54 0.12
CA VAL A 149 -8.41 4.97 -0.06
C VAL A 149 -8.72 5.43 -1.49
N LEU A 150 -8.70 4.52 -2.47
CA LEU A 150 -9.14 4.79 -3.83
C LEU A 150 -10.67 4.73 -3.97
N SER A 151 -11.32 3.68 -3.45
CA SER A 151 -12.74 3.43 -3.73
C SER A 151 -13.68 4.33 -2.92
N LEU A 152 -13.35 4.62 -1.66
CA LEU A 152 -14.24 5.34 -0.75
C LEU A 152 -14.51 6.80 -1.18
N PRO A 153 -13.51 7.61 -1.59
CA PRO A 153 -13.76 8.97 -2.06
C PRO A 153 -14.55 9.01 -3.36
N LEU A 154 -14.38 8.02 -4.24
CA LEU A 154 -15.16 7.90 -5.47
C LEU A 154 -16.62 7.61 -5.14
N TRP A 155 -16.89 6.69 -4.22
CA TRP A 155 -18.26 6.38 -3.78
C TRP A 155 -18.92 7.58 -3.07
N LEU A 156 -18.22 8.25 -2.14
CA LEU A 156 -18.75 9.43 -1.44
C LEU A 156 -19.12 10.57 -2.41
N GLN A 157 -18.34 10.79 -3.47
CA GLN A 157 -18.60 11.88 -4.41
C GLN A 157 -19.57 11.48 -5.51
N ASN A 158 -19.38 10.33 -6.13
CA ASN A 158 -20.13 9.93 -7.34
C ASN A 158 -21.45 9.23 -7.04
N VAL A 159 -21.60 8.60 -5.87
CA VAL A 159 -22.85 7.95 -5.43
C VAL A 159 -23.55 8.79 -4.38
N ARG A 160 -22.85 9.21 -3.32
CA ARG A 160 -23.48 10.02 -2.26
C ARG A 160 -23.65 11.49 -2.62
N GLY A 161 -23.04 11.94 -3.72
CA GLY A 161 -23.14 13.33 -4.19
C GLY A 161 -22.41 14.34 -3.31
N TYR A 162 -21.50 13.89 -2.44
CA TYR A 162 -20.76 14.81 -1.58
C TYR A 162 -19.72 15.60 -2.36
N THR A 163 -19.52 16.84 -1.93
CA THR A 163 -18.43 17.69 -2.43
C THR A 163 -17.06 17.14 -1.98
N ALA A 164 -16.00 17.58 -2.66
CA ALA A 164 -14.62 17.27 -2.24
C ALA A 164 -14.32 17.73 -0.80
N PHE A 165 -14.92 18.86 -0.36
CA PHE A 165 -14.80 19.32 1.03
C PHE A 165 -15.46 18.36 2.02
N GLN A 166 -16.73 17.99 1.80
CA GLN A 166 -17.46 17.04 2.67
C GLN A 166 -16.76 15.67 2.71
N THR A 167 -16.33 15.18 1.55
CA THR A 167 -15.55 13.93 1.45
C THR A 167 -14.26 14.03 2.28
N GLY A 168 -13.54 15.15 2.17
CA GLY A 168 -12.36 15.41 2.99
C GLY A 168 -12.63 15.45 4.50
N LEU A 169 -13.76 15.99 4.94
CA LEU A 169 -14.17 15.99 6.35
C LEU A 169 -14.45 14.57 6.86
N ILE A 170 -15.10 13.73 6.06
CA ILE A 170 -15.36 12.32 6.42
C ILE A 170 -14.03 11.56 6.49
N LEU A 171 -13.14 11.73 5.51
CA LEU A 171 -11.82 11.10 5.50
C LEU A 171 -10.90 11.63 6.61
N LEU A 172 -11.19 12.79 7.20
CA LEU A 172 -10.47 13.28 8.38
C LEU A 172 -10.59 12.30 9.57
N ALA A 173 -11.66 11.50 9.61
CA ALA A 173 -11.83 10.42 10.59
C ALA A 173 -10.65 9.43 10.56
N LEU A 174 -10.17 9.06 9.36
CA LEU A 174 -8.98 8.22 9.19
C LEU A 174 -7.76 8.87 9.86
N ALA A 175 -7.49 10.13 9.51
CA ALA A 175 -6.35 10.88 10.04
C ALA A 175 -6.44 11.06 11.56
N GLY A 176 -7.65 11.31 12.08
CA GLY A 176 -7.94 11.37 13.51
C GLY A 176 -7.61 10.06 14.22
N GLY A 177 -8.04 8.92 13.64
CA GLY A 177 -7.70 7.59 14.14
C GLY A 177 -6.18 7.38 14.19
N SER A 178 -5.48 7.67 13.09
CA SER A 178 -4.03 7.50 13.00
C SER A 178 -3.27 8.41 13.99
N PHE A 179 -3.75 9.64 14.18
CA PHE A 179 -3.19 10.59 15.15
C PHE A 179 -3.35 10.07 16.58
N LEU A 180 -4.53 9.58 16.95
CA LEU A 180 -4.79 8.97 18.26
C LEU A 180 -3.89 7.75 18.49
N ALA A 181 -3.76 6.88 17.49
CA ALA A 181 -2.88 5.72 17.55
C ALA A 181 -1.40 6.12 17.75
N SER A 182 -0.95 7.16 17.05
CA SER A 182 0.42 7.65 17.13
C SER A 182 0.74 8.21 18.53
N GLY A 183 -0.17 9.00 19.11
CA GLY A 183 -0.03 9.49 20.48
C GLY A 183 0.00 8.37 21.53
N LEU A 184 -0.83 7.34 21.35
CA LEU A 184 -0.88 6.18 22.26
C LEU A 184 0.29 5.21 22.06
N SER A 185 0.91 5.21 20.87
CA SER A 185 2.00 4.29 20.54
C SER A 185 3.18 4.42 21.50
N ALA A 186 3.59 5.63 21.88
CA ALA A 186 4.72 5.84 22.79
C ALA A 186 4.52 5.18 24.17
N GLY A 187 3.31 5.27 24.73
CA GLY A 187 2.97 4.62 26.00
C GLY A 187 2.81 3.10 25.88
N LEU A 188 2.26 2.62 24.76
CA LEU A 188 2.09 1.20 24.48
C LEU A 188 3.44 0.51 24.19
N SER A 189 4.39 1.18 23.54
CA SER A 189 5.74 0.65 23.25
C SER A 189 6.52 0.33 24.52
N ALA A 190 6.19 0.95 25.66
CA ALA A 190 6.79 0.62 26.96
C ALA A 190 6.26 -0.68 27.57
N ARG A 191 5.11 -1.18 27.09
CA ARG A 191 4.39 -2.33 27.70
C ARG A 191 4.18 -3.50 26.74
N LEU A 192 4.19 -3.26 25.44
CA LEU A 192 3.92 -4.25 24.40
C LEU A 192 5.12 -4.39 23.47
N ALA A 193 5.40 -5.63 23.06
CA ALA A 193 6.39 -5.88 22.02
C ALA A 193 5.97 -5.24 20.69
N PRO A 194 6.90 -4.67 19.90
CA PRO A 194 6.59 -4.01 18.62
C PRO A 194 5.77 -4.87 17.65
N ALA A 195 6.08 -6.18 17.55
CA ALA A 195 5.32 -7.11 16.71
C ALA A 195 3.86 -7.28 17.17
N THR A 196 3.59 -7.20 18.47
CA THR A 196 2.22 -7.26 19.02
C THR A 196 1.45 -5.99 18.67
N MET A 197 2.10 -4.83 18.71
CA MET A 197 1.48 -3.57 18.32
C MET A 197 1.11 -3.55 16.84
N VAL A 198 1.98 -4.07 15.97
CA VAL A 198 1.67 -4.26 14.54
C VAL A 198 0.43 -5.15 14.36
N ARG A 199 0.35 -6.27 15.06
CA ARG A 199 -0.81 -7.19 14.99
C ARG A 199 -2.10 -6.54 15.47
N ILE A 200 -2.07 -5.77 16.55
CA ILE A 200 -3.22 -5.00 17.04
C ILE A 200 -3.64 -3.96 15.98
N GLY A 201 -2.66 -3.27 15.38
CA GLY A 201 -2.90 -2.32 14.29
C GLY A 201 -3.63 -2.96 13.11
N ILE A 202 -3.05 -4.03 12.55
CA ILE A 202 -3.65 -4.77 11.42
C ILE A 202 -5.04 -5.32 11.78
N THR A 203 -5.24 -5.80 13.02
CA THR A 203 -6.56 -6.27 13.47
C THR A 203 -7.58 -5.14 13.48
N ALA A 204 -7.21 -3.95 13.98
CA ALA A 204 -8.05 -2.77 13.93
C ALA A 204 -8.33 -2.33 12.48
N GLU A 205 -7.35 -2.43 11.58
CA GLU A 205 -7.57 -2.18 10.15
C GLU A 205 -8.61 -3.13 9.56
N ILE A 206 -8.50 -4.44 9.83
CA ILE A 206 -9.46 -5.46 9.37
C ILE A 206 -10.87 -5.12 9.86
N VAL A 207 -11.03 -4.84 11.16
CA VAL A 207 -12.32 -4.49 11.75
C VAL A 207 -12.88 -3.21 11.13
N GLY A 208 -12.05 -2.18 10.96
CA GLY A 208 -12.46 -0.92 10.37
C GLY A 208 -12.89 -1.05 8.91
N VAL A 209 -12.08 -1.71 8.07
CA VAL A 209 -12.38 -1.85 6.64
C VAL A 209 -13.51 -2.86 6.37
N ALA A 210 -13.62 -3.94 7.14
CA ALA A 210 -14.77 -4.85 7.06
C ALA A 210 -16.04 -4.15 7.54
N GLY A 211 -15.96 -3.36 8.63
CA GLY A 211 -17.04 -2.49 9.10
C GLY A 211 -17.53 -1.54 8.01
N LEU A 212 -16.61 -0.93 7.26
CA LEU A 212 -16.96 -0.14 6.07
C LEU A 212 -17.72 -0.97 5.03
N GLY A 213 -17.25 -2.18 4.70
CA GLY A 213 -17.92 -3.08 3.75
C GLY A 213 -19.36 -3.46 4.15
N PHE A 214 -19.67 -3.50 5.45
CA PHE A 214 -21.02 -3.76 5.94
C PHE A 214 -21.93 -2.53 5.88
N VAL A 215 -21.40 -1.33 6.10
CA VAL A 215 -22.22 -0.10 6.12
C VAL A 215 -22.36 0.55 4.75
N ILE A 216 -21.44 0.32 3.81
CA ILE A 216 -21.51 0.95 2.48
C ILE A 216 -22.80 0.50 1.75
N GLY A 217 -23.55 1.48 1.28
CA GLY A 217 -24.79 1.31 0.54
C GLY A 217 -25.30 2.66 0.04
N PRO A 218 -26.11 2.72 -1.01
CA PRO A 218 -26.40 3.97 -1.71
C PRO A 218 -27.09 5.04 -0.85
N ASP A 219 -27.81 4.63 0.21
CA ASP A 219 -28.54 5.54 1.12
C ASP A 219 -27.85 5.75 2.47
N THR A 220 -26.60 5.29 2.59
CA THR A 220 -25.88 5.28 3.87
C THR A 220 -25.60 6.70 4.35
N SER A 221 -25.86 6.94 5.64
CA SER A 221 -25.47 8.19 6.30
C SER A 221 -23.96 8.23 6.55
N TRP A 222 -23.35 9.38 6.31
CA TRP A 222 -21.91 9.60 6.57
C TRP A 222 -21.51 9.23 8.01
N ALA A 223 -22.41 9.40 8.99
CA ALA A 223 -22.13 9.08 10.39
C ALA A 223 -21.78 7.60 10.61
N LEU A 224 -22.36 6.69 9.83
CA LEU A 224 -22.07 5.25 9.90
C LEU A 224 -20.71 4.90 9.30
N VAL A 225 -20.14 5.77 8.47
CA VAL A 225 -18.83 5.59 7.84
C VAL A 225 -17.70 6.08 8.76
N VAL A 226 -17.95 7.10 9.59
CA VAL A 226 -16.94 7.74 10.44
C VAL A 226 -16.35 6.79 11.47
N ALA A 227 -17.18 6.03 12.20
CA ALA A 227 -16.68 5.15 13.25
C ALA A 227 -15.78 4.02 12.71
N PRO A 228 -16.18 3.27 11.66
CA PRO A 228 -15.29 2.31 11.01
C PRO A 228 -14.01 2.96 10.44
N LEU A 229 -14.10 4.18 9.88
CA LEU A 229 -12.92 4.92 9.41
C LEU A 229 -11.95 5.32 10.53
N LEU A 230 -12.46 5.72 11.70
CA LEU A 230 -11.64 6.02 12.87
C LEU A 230 -10.88 4.78 13.33
N VAL A 231 -11.57 3.64 13.41
CA VAL A 231 -10.97 2.35 13.79
C VAL A 231 -9.93 1.91 12.75
N TYR A 232 -10.26 2.03 11.47
CA TYR A 232 -9.34 1.75 10.37
C TYR A 232 -8.09 2.63 10.45
N GLY A 233 -8.26 3.94 10.58
CA GLY A 233 -7.16 4.89 10.71
C GLY A 233 -6.30 4.66 11.96
N PHE A 234 -6.93 4.29 13.07
CA PHE A 234 -6.22 3.88 14.29
C PHE A 234 -5.31 2.68 14.04
N GLY A 235 -5.82 1.67 13.34
CA GLY A 235 -5.03 0.51 12.94
C GLY A 235 -3.82 0.89 12.08
N VAL A 236 -4.04 1.65 11.01
CA VAL A 236 -2.99 2.15 10.10
C VAL A 236 -1.90 2.92 10.86
N GLY A 237 -2.30 3.81 11.78
CA GLY A 237 -1.36 4.60 12.57
C GLY A 237 -0.51 3.76 13.49
N LEU A 238 -1.12 2.77 14.17
CA LEU A 238 -0.41 1.88 15.08
C LEU A 238 0.53 0.91 14.33
N ALA A 239 0.07 0.34 13.22
CA ALA A 239 0.87 -0.57 12.39
C ALA A 239 2.07 0.16 11.79
N THR A 240 1.84 1.32 11.16
CA THR A 240 2.90 2.10 10.50
C THR A 240 3.98 2.55 11.48
N ALA A 241 3.63 2.88 12.72
CA ALA A 241 4.58 3.34 13.73
C ALA A 241 5.63 2.28 14.11
N GLN A 242 5.25 0.99 14.09
CA GLN A 242 6.10 -0.09 14.61
C GLN A 242 6.65 -1.00 13.52
N LEU A 243 6.02 -1.05 12.34
CA LEU A 243 6.38 -1.96 11.26
C LEU A 243 7.85 -1.82 10.83
N THR A 244 8.36 -0.60 10.72
CA THR A 244 9.78 -0.35 10.40
C THR A 244 10.74 -0.87 11.45
N GLY A 245 10.42 -0.67 12.73
CA GLY A 245 11.23 -1.21 13.82
C GLY A 245 11.26 -2.75 13.79
N VAL A 246 10.11 -3.38 13.52
CA VAL A 246 9.99 -4.85 13.47
C VAL A 246 10.76 -5.45 12.28
N VAL A 247 10.72 -4.82 11.11
CA VAL A 247 11.43 -5.30 9.91
C VAL A 247 12.95 -5.17 10.06
N LEU A 248 13.40 -4.14 10.77
CA LEU A 248 14.83 -3.79 10.88
C LEU A 248 15.48 -4.26 12.18
N VAL A 249 14.75 -4.98 13.05
CA VAL A 249 15.23 -5.35 14.39
C VAL A 249 16.56 -6.11 14.37
N ASP A 250 16.72 -7.05 13.44
CA ASP A 250 17.95 -7.85 13.30
C ASP A 250 18.89 -7.31 12.20
N VAL A 251 18.56 -6.16 11.59
CA VAL A 251 19.40 -5.54 10.55
C VAL A 251 20.51 -4.74 11.22
N PRO A 252 21.80 -5.00 10.91
CA PRO A 252 22.91 -4.24 11.48
C PRO A 252 22.72 -2.73 11.28
N VAL A 253 23.01 -1.93 12.32
CA VAL A 253 22.77 -0.47 12.33
C VAL A 253 23.41 0.24 11.12
N GLN A 254 24.60 -0.20 10.71
CA GLN A 254 25.33 0.36 9.56
C GLN A 254 24.63 0.10 8.21
N ARG A 255 23.66 -0.84 8.18
CA ARG A 255 22.87 -1.23 7.01
C ARG A 255 21.38 -0.87 7.14
N SER A 256 20.99 -0.19 8.21
CA SER A 256 19.61 0.24 8.45
C SER A 256 19.06 1.14 7.33
N GLY A 257 19.92 1.96 6.72
CA GLY A 257 19.59 2.77 5.54
C GLY A 257 19.22 1.92 4.31
N GLU A 258 19.98 0.86 4.03
CA GLU A 258 19.65 -0.08 2.94
C GLU A 258 18.34 -0.81 3.26
N GLY A 259 18.20 -1.34 4.48
CA GLY A 259 17.03 -2.10 4.90
C GLY A 259 15.73 -1.29 4.87
N SER A 260 15.75 -0.07 5.40
CA SER A 260 14.59 0.84 5.37
C SER A 260 14.20 1.23 3.95
N GLY A 261 15.18 1.38 3.05
CA GLY A 261 14.94 1.60 1.62
C GLY A 261 14.16 0.46 0.98
N VAL A 262 14.62 -0.79 1.18
CA VAL A 262 13.92 -1.98 0.68
C VAL A 262 12.51 -2.08 1.25
N GLN A 263 12.34 -1.83 2.55
CA GLN A 263 11.03 -1.87 3.19
C GLN A 263 10.07 -0.82 2.63
N SER A 264 10.55 0.41 2.42
CA SER A 264 9.76 1.45 1.77
C SER A 264 9.35 1.05 0.36
N THR A 265 10.28 0.46 -0.42
CA THR A 265 9.98 -0.08 -1.75
C THR A 265 8.96 -1.21 -1.70
N ALA A 266 9.11 -2.17 -0.80
CA ALA A 266 8.17 -3.29 -0.63
C ALA A 266 6.75 -2.79 -0.32
N ARG A 267 6.64 -1.80 0.57
CA ARG A 267 5.38 -1.12 0.86
C ARG A 267 4.78 -0.45 -0.38
N GLN A 268 5.57 0.32 -1.13
CA GLN A 268 5.09 1.02 -2.33
C GLN A 268 4.61 0.06 -3.43
N ILE A 269 5.30 -1.08 -3.62
CA ILE A 269 4.85 -2.13 -4.54
C ILE A 269 3.54 -2.74 -4.05
N GLY A 270 3.44 -3.01 -2.74
CA GLY A 270 2.21 -3.45 -2.09
C GLY A 270 1.05 -2.50 -2.38
N SER A 271 1.23 -1.21 -2.11
CA SER A 271 0.22 -0.17 -2.39
C SER A 271 -0.19 -0.11 -3.87
N ALA A 272 0.76 -0.21 -4.80
CA ALA A 272 0.47 -0.22 -6.24
C ALA A 272 -0.34 -1.46 -6.66
N LEU A 273 0.04 -2.64 -6.16
CA LEU A 273 -0.73 -3.89 -6.35
C LEU A 273 -2.12 -3.77 -5.74
N GLY A 274 -2.23 -3.15 -4.56
CA GLY A 274 -3.50 -2.90 -3.88
C GLY A 274 -4.43 -2.05 -4.73
N ILE A 275 -3.94 -0.93 -5.24
CA ILE A 275 -4.67 -0.04 -6.16
C ILE A 275 -5.13 -0.80 -7.41
N ALA A 276 -4.25 -1.58 -8.03
CA ALA A 276 -4.56 -2.34 -9.24
C ALA A 276 -5.62 -3.43 -9.02
N ILE A 277 -5.43 -4.26 -7.99
CA ILE A 277 -6.32 -5.40 -7.69
C ILE A 277 -7.66 -4.89 -7.18
N LEU A 278 -7.66 -3.99 -6.19
CA LEU A 278 -8.91 -3.48 -5.58
C LEU A 278 -9.66 -2.57 -6.53
N GLY A 279 -8.96 -1.81 -7.39
CA GLY A 279 -9.57 -1.12 -8.52
C GLY A 279 -10.22 -2.09 -9.50
N THR A 280 -9.53 -3.17 -9.89
CA THR A 280 -10.11 -4.21 -10.76
C THR A 280 -11.37 -4.81 -10.12
N VAL A 281 -11.32 -5.19 -8.85
CA VAL A 281 -12.49 -5.71 -8.12
C VAL A 281 -13.63 -4.71 -8.13
N LEU A 282 -13.37 -3.44 -7.78
CA LEU A 282 -14.38 -2.37 -7.80
C LEU A 282 -15.03 -2.28 -9.18
N PHE A 283 -14.25 -2.10 -10.23
CA PHE A 283 -14.79 -1.72 -11.53
C PHE A 283 -15.36 -2.89 -12.33
N THR A 284 -14.79 -4.09 -12.20
CA THR A 284 -15.38 -5.31 -12.77
C THR A 284 -16.70 -5.64 -12.10
N SER A 285 -16.80 -5.45 -10.77
CA SER A 285 -18.08 -5.66 -10.07
C SER A 285 -19.11 -4.58 -10.39
N VAL A 286 -18.72 -3.30 -10.49
CA VAL A 286 -19.63 -2.24 -10.99
C VAL A 286 -20.17 -2.62 -12.36
N GLY A 287 -19.30 -2.98 -13.31
CA GLY A 287 -19.71 -3.29 -14.67
C GLY A 287 -20.66 -4.49 -14.75
N SER A 288 -20.30 -5.60 -14.10
CA SER A 288 -21.11 -6.82 -14.10
C SER A 288 -22.45 -6.66 -13.37
N ARG A 289 -22.47 -5.98 -12.21
CA ARG A 289 -23.70 -5.72 -11.45
C ARG A 289 -24.63 -4.76 -12.18
N LEU A 290 -24.08 -3.72 -12.80
CA LEU A 290 -24.86 -2.75 -13.54
C LEU A 290 -25.45 -3.36 -14.81
N ASP A 291 -24.68 -4.11 -15.59
CA ASP A 291 -25.20 -4.80 -16.79
C ASP A 291 -26.34 -5.77 -16.43
N ALA A 292 -26.16 -6.58 -15.38
CA ALA A 292 -27.19 -7.49 -14.90
C ALA A 292 -28.46 -6.76 -14.47
N SER A 293 -28.34 -5.71 -13.64
CA SER A 293 -29.49 -4.96 -13.15
C SER A 293 -30.25 -4.24 -14.27
N LEU A 294 -29.56 -3.67 -15.25
CA LEU A 294 -30.19 -3.06 -16.43
C LEU A 294 -30.82 -4.11 -17.35
N GLY A 295 -30.22 -5.30 -17.42
CA GLY A 295 -30.77 -6.45 -18.15
C GLY A 295 -32.11 -6.91 -17.55
N ASP A 296 -32.17 -7.06 -16.24
CA ASP A 296 -33.39 -7.42 -15.50
C ASP A 296 -34.48 -6.35 -15.63
N ALA A 297 -34.07 -5.07 -15.75
CA ALA A 297 -34.98 -3.95 -16.01
C ALA A 297 -35.45 -3.85 -17.48
N GLY A 298 -35.03 -4.77 -18.36
CA GLY A 298 -35.44 -4.80 -19.76
C GLY A 298 -34.77 -3.75 -20.65
N VAL A 299 -33.66 -3.16 -20.21
CA VAL A 299 -32.93 -2.15 -21.00
C VAL A 299 -32.26 -2.82 -22.21
N PRO A 300 -32.40 -2.26 -23.44
CA PRO A 300 -31.77 -2.81 -24.63
C PRO A 300 -30.24 -2.91 -24.51
N ALA A 301 -29.66 -4.00 -25.00
CA ALA A 301 -28.23 -4.32 -24.82
C ALA A 301 -27.29 -3.16 -25.19
N ALA A 302 -27.52 -2.49 -26.33
CA ALA A 302 -26.68 -1.36 -26.76
C ALA A 302 -26.71 -0.18 -25.77
N ALA A 303 -27.87 0.11 -25.17
CA ALA A 303 -28.00 1.16 -24.16
C ALA A 303 -27.35 0.73 -22.83
N ARG A 304 -27.45 -0.55 -22.45
CA ARG A 304 -26.75 -1.08 -21.27
C ARG A 304 -25.25 -0.93 -21.39
N THR A 305 -24.67 -1.39 -22.50
CA THR A 305 -23.22 -1.29 -22.75
C THR A 305 -22.76 0.16 -22.68
N ALA A 306 -23.47 1.10 -23.31
CA ALA A 306 -23.12 2.52 -23.26
C ALA A 306 -23.12 3.09 -21.82
N VAL A 307 -24.13 2.74 -21.01
CA VAL A 307 -24.22 3.18 -19.61
C VAL A 307 -23.12 2.53 -18.76
N VAL A 308 -22.90 1.23 -18.91
CA VAL A 308 -21.85 0.48 -18.19
C VAL A 308 -20.48 1.06 -18.49
N ASP A 309 -20.15 1.26 -19.77
CA ASP A 309 -18.87 1.82 -20.20
C ASP A 309 -18.69 3.24 -19.67
N ALA A 310 -19.73 4.07 -19.73
CA ALA A 310 -19.68 5.44 -19.20
C ALA A 310 -19.40 5.44 -17.69
N VAL A 311 -20.10 4.63 -16.91
CA VAL A 311 -19.94 4.56 -15.44
C VAL A 311 -18.57 3.97 -15.07
N VAL A 312 -18.14 2.88 -15.71
CA VAL A 312 -16.88 2.19 -15.38
C VAL A 312 -15.65 3.03 -15.79
N THR A 313 -15.67 3.62 -16.99
CA THR A 313 -14.53 4.39 -17.52
C THR A 313 -14.37 5.73 -16.81
N SER A 314 -15.47 6.38 -16.42
CA SER A 314 -15.45 7.63 -15.64
C SER A 314 -15.21 7.42 -14.13
N ALA A 315 -14.96 6.18 -13.70
CA ALA A 315 -14.85 5.80 -12.30
C ALA A 315 -16.07 6.23 -11.43
N GLY A 316 -17.27 6.10 -11.98
CA GLY A 316 -18.54 6.54 -11.38
C GLY A 316 -18.88 8.00 -11.67
N GLY A 317 -17.96 8.76 -12.22
CA GLY A 317 -18.12 10.18 -12.50
C GLY A 317 -19.21 10.51 -13.52
N ALA A 318 -19.83 9.53 -14.19
CA ALA A 318 -21.00 9.67 -15.07
C ALA A 318 -22.35 9.55 -14.33
N ILE A 319 -22.38 8.97 -13.12
CA ILE A 319 -23.63 8.72 -12.37
C ILE A 319 -24.42 10.03 -12.13
N PRO A 320 -23.80 11.13 -11.65
CA PRO A 320 -24.52 12.40 -11.48
C PRO A 320 -25.06 13.01 -12.78
N GLN A 321 -24.50 12.66 -13.93
CA GLN A 321 -24.88 13.15 -15.26
C GLN A 321 -26.06 12.35 -15.79
N LEU A 322 -26.11 11.03 -15.54
CA LEU A 322 -27.29 10.21 -15.86
C LEU A 322 -28.53 10.74 -15.15
N ALA A 323 -28.39 11.27 -13.93
CA ALA A 323 -29.50 11.88 -13.19
C ALA A 323 -30.04 13.18 -13.83
N LYS A 324 -29.25 13.84 -14.69
CA LYS A 324 -29.67 15.04 -15.41
C LYS A 324 -30.35 14.74 -16.75
N ASP A 325 -30.21 13.52 -17.26
CA ASP A 325 -30.88 13.07 -18.49
C ASP A 325 -32.14 12.25 -18.13
N PRO A 326 -33.35 12.76 -18.42
CA PRO A 326 -34.60 12.02 -18.17
C PRO A 326 -34.65 10.64 -18.82
N ARG A 327 -33.93 10.44 -19.93
CA ARG A 327 -33.88 9.16 -20.65
C ARG A 327 -33.00 8.12 -19.94
N ALA A 328 -32.04 8.58 -19.14
CA ALA A 328 -31.11 7.75 -18.39
C ALA A 328 -31.46 7.65 -16.89
N ALA A 329 -32.50 8.35 -16.44
CA ALA A 329 -32.92 8.39 -15.04
C ALA A 329 -33.16 6.99 -14.45
N ALA A 330 -33.70 6.05 -15.24
CA ALA A 330 -33.94 4.66 -14.81
C ALA A 330 -32.63 3.90 -14.51
N ALA A 331 -31.49 4.34 -15.04
CA ALA A 331 -30.19 3.70 -14.83
C ALA A 331 -29.41 4.25 -13.62
N VAL A 332 -29.83 5.39 -13.06
CA VAL A 332 -29.13 6.05 -11.95
C VAL A 332 -29.08 5.14 -10.72
N ARG A 333 -30.25 4.63 -10.29
CA ARG A 333 -30.33 3.82 -9.09
C ARG A 333 -29.58 2.47 -9.21
N PRO A 334 -29.72 1.73 -10.33
CA PRO A 334 -28.83 0.60 -10.62
C PRO A 334 -27.34 0.94 -10.55
N ALA A 335 -26.93 2.09 -11.09
CA ALA A 335 -25.53 2.51 -11.09
C ALA A 335 -25.02 2.86 -9.68
N GLU A 336 -25.81 3.57 -8.88
CA GLU A 336 -25.50 3.85 -7.46
C GLU A 336 -25.35 2.57 -6.64
N GLN A 337 -26.25 1.59 -6.85
CA GLN A 337 -26.21 0.29 -6.21
C GLN A 337 -24.98 -0.52 -6.63
N ALA A 338 -24.75 -0.65 -7.94
CA ALA A 338 -23.60 -1.37 -8.47
C ALA A 338 -22.27 -0.78 -8.00
N PHE A 339 -22.17 0.55 -7.95
CA PHE A 339 -20.96 1.23 -7.45
C PHE A 339 -20.78 1.07 -5.94
N SER A 340 -21.88 1.11 -5.17
CA SER A 340 -21.84 0.80 -3.74
C SER A 340 -21.38 -0.63 -3.51
N ASP A 341 -21.94 -1.61 -4.22
CA ASP A 341 -21.54 -3.02 -4.12
C ASP A 341 -20.08 -3.24 -4.50
N GLY A 342 -19.61 -2.61 -5.58
CA GLY A 342 -18.20 -2.71 -5.93
C GLY A 342 -17.28 -2.10 -4.88
N THR A 343 -17.70 -1.02 -4.22
CA THR A 343 -16.96 -0.43 -3.10
C THR A 343 -16.95 -1.37 -1.88
N ARG A 344 -18.05 -2.09 -1.61
CA ARG A 344 -18.12 -3.13 -0.57
C ARG A 344 -17.19 -4.30 -0.88
N TYR A 345 -17.17 -4.77 -2.12
CA TYR A 345 -16.27 -5.86 -2.51
C TYR A 345 -14.81 -5.46 -2.44
N ALA A 346 -14.47 -4.22 -2.82
CA ALA A 346 -13.13 -3.69 -2.61
C ALA A 346 -12.79 -3.65 -1.11
N ALA A 347 -13.70 -3.21 -0.24
CA ALA A 347 -13.49 -3.20 1.21
C ALA A 347 -13.29 -4.61 1.80
N PHE A 348 -14.11 -5.59 1.42
CA PHE A 348 -13.94 -6.98 1.89
C PHE A 348 -12.69 -7.65 1.32
N THR A 349 -12.33 -7.34 0.07
CA THR A 349 -11.08 -7.84 -0.53
C THR A 349 -9.87 -7.25 0.20
N ALA A 350 -9.90 -5.95 0.53
CA ALA A 350 -8.88 -5.32 1.36
C ALA A 350 -8.79 -5.99 2.74
N ALA A 351 -9.92 -6.26 3.40
CA ALA A 351 -9.97 -7.00 4.65
C ALA A 351 -9.31 -8.39 4.51
N GLY A 352 -9.59 -9.10 3.42
CA GLY A 352 -8.99 -10.41 3.12
C GLY A 352 -7.47 -10.35 3.00
N PHE A 353 -6.94 -9.35 2.29
CA PHE A 353 -5.50 -9.13 2.21
C PHE A 353 -4.87 -8.75 3.56
N LEU A 354 -5.55 -7.93 4.36
CA LEU A 354 -5.09 -7.62 5.71
C LEU A 354 -5.10 -8.84 6.63
N VAL A 355 -6.07 -9.76 6.49
CA VAL A 355 -6.05 -11.05 7.20
C VAL A 355 -4.83 -11.88 6.81
N LEU A 356 -4.48 -11.92 5.52
CA LEU A 356 -3.24 -12.56 5.06
C LEU A 356 -1.99 -11.85 5.60
N GLY A 357 -2.03 -10.52 5.69
CA GLY A 357 -0.96 -9.71 6.29
C GLY A 357 -0.79 -9.98 7.79
N LEU A 358 -1.90 -10.10 8.51
CA LEU A 358 -1.93 -10.49 9.92
C LEU A 358 -1.35 -11.90 10.10
N ALA A 359 -1.77 -12.86 9.27
CA ALA A 359 -1.22 -14.22 9.27
C ALA A 359 0.30 -14.21 9.04
N ALA A 360 0.77 -13.46 8.03
CA ALA A 360 2.20 -13.28 7.75
C ALA A 360 2.95 -12.64 8.92
N SER A 361 2.32 -11.73 9.66
CA SER A 361 2.93 -11.04 10.80
C SER A 361 3.23 -11.96 12.00
N PHE A 362 2.61 -13.14 12.10
CA PHE A 362 2.95 -14.10 13.16
C PHE A 362 4.36 -14.67 12.99
N SER A 363 4.90 -14.67 11.78
CA SER A 363 6.26 -15.10 11.48
C SER A 363 7.34 -14.06 11.87
N LEU A 364 6.96 -12.86 12.33
CA LEU A 364 7.86 -11.74 12.65
C LEU A 364 8.64 -11.90 13.98
N GLY A 365 8.45 -12.98 14.74
CA GLY A 365 9.10 -13.17 16.04
C GLY A 365 9.63 -14.58 16.32
N SER A 366 9.51 -15.51 15.37
CA SER A 366 9.94 -16.91 15.56
C SER A 366 11.42 -17.15 15.27
N GLY A 367 12.12 -16.17 14.68
CA GLY A 367 13.56 -16.28 14.35
C GLY A 367 14.44 -16.12 15.58
N ALA A 368 14.35 -14.95 16.25
CA ALA A 368 15.15 -14.63 17.43
C ALA A 368 14.97 -15.66 18.56
N ARG A 369 13.74 -16.13 18.79
CA ARG A 369 13.43 -17.13 19.83
C ARG A 369 14.08 -18.50 19.57
N ARG A 370 14.27 -18.87 18.29
CA ARG A 370 14.96 -20.12 17.90
C ARG A 370 16.48 -20.01 18.01
N GLU A 371 17.03 -18.83 17.76
CA GLU A 371 18.47 -18.60 17.94
C GLU A 371 18.84 -18.53 19.42
N GLU A 372 18.06 -17.83 20.26
CA GLU A 372 18.24 -17.85 21.73
C GLU A 372 18.11 -19.27 22.30
N GLU A 373 17.10 -20.05 21.87
CA GLU A 373 16.95 -21.45 22.30
C GLU A 373 18.11 -22.33 21.83
N SER A 374 18.68 -22.05 20.65
CA SER A 374 19.84 -22.78 20.11
C SER A 374 21.14 -22.41 20.81
N GLU A 375 21.35 -21.13 21.15
CA GLU A 375 22.51 -20.67 21.90
C GLU A 375 22.45 -21.19 23.34
N LEU A 376 21.30 -21.11 24.02
CA LEU A 376 21.13 -21.73 25.34
C LEU A 376 21.38 -23.24 25.30
N ALA A 377 20.88 -23.94 24.27
CA ALA A 377 21.11 -25.38 24.14
C ALA A 377 22.59 -25.71 23.88
N ALA A 378 23.29 -24.89 23.10
CA ALA A 378 24.72 -25.04 22.84
C ALA A 378 25.56 -24.77 24.10
N ASP A 379 25.22 -23.75 24.88
CA ASP A 379 25.93 -23.37 26.11
C ASP A 379 25.73 -24.42 27.22
N VAL A 380 24.52 -24.97 27.35
CA VAL A 380 24.21 -26.10 28.25
C VAL A 380 24.94 -27.38 27.80
N SER A 381 25.06 -27.63 26.50
CA SER A 381 25.82 -28.76 25.97
C SER A 381 27.33 -28.61 26.20
N GLY A 382 27.87 -27.40 26.03
CA GLY A 382 29.27 -27.08 26.29
C GLY A 382 29.64 -27.22 27.76
N ALA A 383 28.78 -26.74 28.66
CA ALA A 383 28.95 -26.87 30.11
C ALA A 383 28.94 -28.34 30.57
N ARG A 384 28.07 -29.18 29.99
CA ARG A 384 28.04 -30.64 30.28
C ARG A 384 29.27 -31.37 29.77
N ALA A 385 29.77 -31.01 28.60
CA ALA A 385 31.01 -31.58 28.05
C ALA A 385 32.25 -31.18 28.87
N GLY A 386 32.32 -29.93 29.34
CA GLY A 386 33.39 -29.46 30.21
C GLY A 386 33.42 -30.14 31.59
N ALA A 387 32.25 -30.39 32.18
CA ALA A 387 32.13 -31.11 33.45
C ALA A 387 32.56 -32.59 33.35
N ALA A 388 32.24 -33.27 32.25
CA ALA A 388 32.63 -34.67 32.03
C ALA A 388 34.15 -34.85 31.81
N VAL A 389 34.85 -33.83 31.32
CA VAL A 389 36.32 -33.84 31.17
C VAL A 389 37.03 -33.50 32.49
N GLY A 390 36.41 -32.70 33.36
CA GLY A 390 36.95 -32.36 34.69
C GLY A 390 36.98 -33.51 35.68
N ASP A 391 35.98 -34.41 35.65
CA ASP A 391 35.91 -35.59 36.55
C ASP A 391 36.85 -36.74 36.13
N GLY A 392 37.41 -36.71 34.91
CA GLY A 392 38.36 -37.73 34.44
C GLY A 392 39.81 -37.50 34.87
N ALA A 393 40.15 -36.32 35.41
CA ALA A 393 41.54 -35.91 35.65
C ALA A 393 42.00 -35.99 37.12
N THR A 394 41.14 -36.41 38.05
CA THR A 394 41.45 -36.48 39.49
C THR A 394 41.69 -37.90 40.01
N GLY A 395 41.77 -38.91 39.14
CA GLY A 395 41.89 -40.32 39.50
C GLY A 395 43.17 -41.02 39.02
N SER A 396 44.36 -40.49 39.31
CA SER A 396 45.58 -41.31 39.33
C SER A 396 46.68 -40.65 40.17
N SER A 397 46.78 -41.07 41.43
CA SER A 397 47.95 -40.89 42.30
C SER A 397 48.29 -42.23 42.93
#